data_AF-A0A6P1Y0J7-F1
#
_entry.id   AF-A0A6P1Y0J7-F1
#
_cell.length_a   1.000
_cell.length_b   1.000
_cell.length_c   1.000
_cell.angle_alpha   90.00
_cell.angle_beta   90.00
_cell.angle_gamma   90.00
#
_symmetry.space_group_name_H-M   'P 1'
#
loop_
_entity.id
_entity.type
_entity.pdbx_description
1 polymer ?
#
loop_
_entity_poly.entity_id
_entity_poly.type
_entity_poly.pdbx_seq_one_letter_code
_entity_poly.pdbx_strand_id
1 'polypeptide(L)'
;MKIFHRYLFLAFIISVLVGCSAAPSSVKEEPTPSEEIAVPAPQPEPVKEAEVPVKRESVKPTVPVKPKPPVKTKEPPAKVEEPPVKVEEPPAKVEEPPMKPEPVKEPVVEVKPEPVEEKNTVIAEFEGVTITKETYDQTKTEMEKIVEKLNRITATKDYAQWTTFLSEEYKQQYSQPLTLRKVSEALPVKGIKLKSLRDYFMYVFVPSRQNVRVDDIRFVSPTRVDVIMKQANVSLLVYGLENINGSWKLIPSKL
;
A
#
# COMPACT_ATOMS: atom_id res chain seq x y z
N MET A 1 12.03 -9.41 -17.51
CA MET A 1 12.10 -8.21 -16.64
C MET A 1 11.44 -6.95 -17.23
N LYS A 2 11.43 -6.69 -18.55
CA LYS A 2 10.90 -5.44 -19.18
C LYS A 2 9.45 -5.04 -18.80
N ILE A 3 8.59 -5.98 -18.40
CA ILE A 3 7.17 -5.71 -18.12
C ILE A 3 6.96 -4.97 -16.79
N PHE A 4 7.73 -5.31 -15.74
CA PHE A 4 7.56 -4.73 -14.40
C PHE A 4 7.85 -3.23 -14.35
N HIS A 5 8.94 -2.78 -15.00
CA HIS A 5 9.26 -1.36 -15.09
C HIS A 5 8.15 -0.56 -15.78
N ARG A 6 7.43 -1.15 -16.73
CA ARG A 6 6.37 -0.45 -17.48
C ARG A 6 5.11 -0.18 -16.65
N TYR A 7 4.77 -1.06 -15.71
CA TYR A 7 3.70 -0.80 -14.72
C TYR A 7 4.12 0.19 -13.64
N LEU A 8 5.40 0.22 -13.28
CA LEU A 8 5.96 1.12 -12.29
C LEU A 8 6.02 2.58 -12.78
N PHE A 9 6.46 2.82 -14.02
CA PHE A 9 6.45 4.15 -14.64
C PHE A 9 5.02 4.73 -14.77
N LEU A 10 3.99 3.88 -14.89
CA LEU A 10 2.61 4.33 -15.01
C LEU A 10 2.04 5.03 -13.77
N ALA A 11 2.65 4.83 -12.60
CA ALA A 11 2.32 5.60 -11.39
C ALA A 11 2.89 7.03 -11.40
N PHE A 12 3.82 7.34 -12.32
CA PHE A 12 4.48 8.65 -12.43
C PHE A 12 4.00 9.52 -13.60
N ILE A 13 3.35 8.94 -14.60
CA ILE A 13 3.09 9.61 -15.91
C ILE A 13 1.85 10.55 -15.88
N ILE A 14 1.00 10.50 -14.87
CA ILE A 14 -0.27 11.26 -14.86
C ILE A 14 -0.07 12.70 -14.30
N SER A 15 1.02 12.95 -13.58
CA SER A 15 1.36 14.20 -12.89
C SER A 15 1.76 15.41 -13.79
N VAL A 16 1.29 15.52 -15.04
CA VAL A 16 1.67 16.61 -15.95
C VAL A 16 0.46 17.25 -16.63
N LEU A 17 0.45 18.58 -16.63
CA LEU A 17 -0.52 19.51 -17.27
C LEU A 17 -1.79 19.86 -16.47
N VAL A 18 -1.62 20.64 -15.40
CA VAL A 18 -2.46 21.83 -15.18
C VAL A 18 -1.53 23.05 -15.11
N GLY A 19 -1.22 23.59 -16.29
CA GLY A 19 -0.41 24.79 -16.49
C GLY A 19 -1.26 25.95 -16.99
N CYS A 20 -2.30 26.36 -16.26
CA CYS A 20 -2.98 27.62 -16.53
C CYS A 20 -2.16 28.76 -15.89
N SER A 21 -1.29 29.37 -16.70
CA SER A 21 -0.60 30.60 -16.33
C SER A 21 -1.61 31.72 -16.12
N ALA A 22 -1.75 32.18 -14.89
CA ALA A 22 -2.41 33.44 -14.57
C ALA A 22 -1.33 34.46 -14.20
N ALA A 23 -1.20 35.52 -15.00
CA ALA A 23 -0.45 36.72 -14.65
C ALA A 23 -1.31 37.95 -15.01
N PRO A 24 -1.35 38.99 -14.16
CA PRO A 24 -2.36 40.05 -14.25
C PRO A 24 -1.85 41.31 -14.96
N SER A 25 -2.77 42.17 -15.41
CA SER A 25 -2.56 43.63 -15.45
C SER A 25 -3.88 44.38 -15.39
N SER A 26 -3.81 45.59 -14.82
CA SER A 26 -4.92 46.44 -14.38
C SER A 26 -5.14 47.64 -15.33
N VAL A 27 -6.10 48.53 -14.96
CA VAL A 27 -6.51 49.87 -15.47
C VAL A 27 -7.96 49.85 -16.01
N LYS A 28 -8.99 50.32 -15.26
CA LYS A 28 -9.53 51.72 -15.06
C LYS A 28 -10.15 52.28 -16.38
N GLU A 29 -11.35 52.85 -16.50
CA GLU A 29 -12.25 53.69 -15.64
C GLU A 29 -13.76 53.42 -15.96
N GLU A 30 -14.67 53.27 -14.97
CA GLU A 30 -15.74 54.22 -14.52
C GLU A 30 -17.13 54.05 -15.27
N PRO A 31 -18.26 54.74 -14.96
CA PRO A 31 -19.34 54.16 -14.13
C PRO A 31 -20.72 53.85 -14.82
N THR A 32 -21.61 53.22 -14.01
CA THR A 32 -23.07 52.94 -14.10
C THR A 32 -23.98 53.91 -14.91
N PRO A 33 -25.21 53.52 -15.39
CA PRO A 33 -26.22 52.72 -14.65
C PRO A 33 -27.20 51.76 -15.39
N SER A 34 -27.94 50.99 -14.57
CA SER A 34 -29.32 50.42 -14.66
C SER A 34 -30.08 50.23 -15.99
N GLU A 35 -30.48 48.96 -16.26
CA GLU A 35 -31.70 48.49 -16.97
C GLU A 35 -31.73 46.93 -16.88
N GLU A 36 -32.83 46.17 -17.04
CA GLU A 36 -34.14 46.18 -16.35
C GLU A 36 -34.58 44.70 -16.07
N ILE A 37 -35.63 44.46 -15.28
CA ILE A 37 -36.17 43.14 -14.92
C ILE A 37 -37.08 42.57 -16.03
N ALA A 38 -36.84 41.33 -16.47
CA ALA A 38 -37.86 40.54 -17.17
C ALA A 38 -37.70 39.02 -16.99
N VAL A 39 -38.70 38.40 -16.35
CA VAL A 39 -38.96 36.95 -16.40
C VAL A 39 -40.39 36.75 -16.91
N PRO A 40 -40.58 35.94 -17.96
CA PRO A 40 -41.65 34.95 -17.97
C PRO A 40 -41.10 33.59 -18.45
N ALA A 41 -41.22 32.50 -17.70
CA ALA A 41 -42.41 31.68 -17.45
C ALA A 41 -42.66 30.59 -18.55
N PRO A 42 -43.22 29.41 -18.21
CA PRO A 42 -42.91 28.16 -18.93
C PRO A 42 -44.11 27.49 -19.67
N GLN A 43 -43.86 26.27 -20.19
CA GLN A 43 -44.80 25.23 -20.70
C GLN A 43 -45.09 25.21 -22.22
N PRO A 44 -45.63 24.10 -22.81
CA PRO A 44 -45.93 22.76 -22.27
C PRO A 44 -45.41 21.52 -23.09
N GLU A 45 -45.41 20.34 -22.48
CA GLU A 45 -45.56 19.00 -23.14
C GLU A 45 -47.05 18.73 -23.46
N PRO A 46 -47.48 17.91 -24.48
CA PRO A 46 -47.31 16.43 -24.55
C PRO A 46 -47.10 15.91 -26.02
N VAL A 47 -47.06 14.62 -26.42
CA VAL A 47 -47.93 13.43 -26.18
C VAL A 47 -47.19 12.11 -26.52
N LYS A 48 -47.71 10.99 -25.96
CA LYS A 48 -47.57 9.55 -26.29
C LYS A 48 -47.45 9.25 -27.81
N GLU A 49 -47.04 8.10 -28.34
CA GLU A 49 -47.22 6.66 -28.02
C GLU A 49 -46.20 5.89 -28.94
N ALA A 50 -45.89 4.59 -28.89
CA ALA A 50 -46.50 3.40 -28.31
C ALA A 50 -45.46 2.28 -28.05
N GLU A 51 -45.82 1.27 -27.25
CA GLU A 51 -45.04 0.03 -27.08
C GLU A 51 -45.34 -1.00 -28.19
N VAL A 52 -44.31 -1.74 -28.65
CA VAL A 52 -44.50 -3.10 -29.21
C VAL A 52 -43.32 -3.99 -28.78
N PRO A 53 -43.54 -5.19 -28.21
CA PRO A 53 -42.49 -5.97 -27.54
C PRO A 53 -41.75 -6.95 -28.47
N VAL A 54 -40.42 -6.91 -28.48
CA VAL A 54 -39.59 -7.94 -29.14
C VAL A 54 -39.30 -9.09 -28.18
N LYS A 55 -40.22 -10.06 -28.20
CA LYS A 55 -40.03 -11.51 -28.01
C LYS A 55 -38.73 -11.97 -27.31
N ARG A 56 -38.79 -12.17 -25.99
CA ARG A 56 -37.82 -12.99 -25.25
C ARG A 56 -38.10 -14.47 -25.54
N GLU A 57 -37.28 -15.09 -26.37
CA GLU A 57 -37.34 -16.55 -26.56
C GLU A 57 -36.55 -17.25 -25.45
N SER A 58 -37.22 -18.13 -24.71
CA SER A 58 -36.63 -18.87 -23.59
C SER A 58 -36.04 -20.18 -24.09
N VAL A 59 -34.73 -20.40 -23.88
CA VAL A 59 -34.13 -21.74 -24.00
C VAL A 59 -33.25 -22.06 -22.79
N LYS A 60 -33.77 -22.93 -21.94
CA LYS A 60 -33.09 -23.76 -20.93
C LYS A 60 -34.01 -24.98 -20.70
N PRO A 61 -33.54 -26.18 -20.28
CA PRO A 61 -32.15 -26.57 -19.99
C PRO A 61 -31.71 -27.89 -20.66
N THR A 62 -30.39 -28.07 -20.84
CA THR A 62 -29.79 -29.40 -21.02
C THR A 62 -28.52 -29.58 -20.18
N VAL A 63 -28.67 -30.32 -19.09
CA VAL A 63 -27.66 -30.93 -18.21
C VAL A 63 -28.33 -32.24 -17.78
N PRO A 64 -27.73 -33.44 -17.94
CA PRO A 64 -26.43 -33.75 -17.33
C PRO A 64 -25.49 -34.71 -18.09
N VAL A 65 -24.18 -34.52 -17.90
CA VAL A 65 -23.21 -35.65 -17.93
C VAL A 65 -22.33 -35.56 -16.68
N LYS A 66 -22.42 -36.59 -15.84
CA LYS A 66 -21.65 -36.81 -14.60
C LYS A 66 -21.71 -38.32 -14.33
N PRO A 67 -20.73 -38.96 -13.64
CA PRO A 67 -19.27 -38.83 -13.72
C PRO A 67 -18.62 -40.18 -14.13
N LYS A 68 -17.28 -40.23 -14.22
CA LYS A 68 -16.51 -41.48 -14.10
C LYS A 68 -15.24 -41.31 -13.23
N PRO A 69 -15.27 -41.75 -11.98
CA PRO A 69 -14.22 -42.54 -11.33
C PRO A 69 -14.61 -44.04 -11.39
N PRO A 70 -13.73 -45.03 -11.06
CA PRO A 70 -12.53 -44.89 -10.22
C PRO A 70 -11.25 -45.59 -10.74
N VAL A 71 -10.10 -45.14 -10.25
CA VAL A 71 -9.00 -46.04 -9.86
C VAL A 71 -8.64 -45.70 -8.41
N LYS A 72 -8.31 -46.73 -7.65
CA LYS A 72 -8.38 -46.80 -6.18
C LYS A 72 -6.99 -47.02 -5.61
N THR A 73 -6.69 -46.42 -4.44
CA THR A 73 -5.55 -46.74 -3.54
C THR A 73 -4.14 -46.49 -4.13
N LYS A 74 -3.16 -45.99 -3.36
CA LYS A 74 -2.93 -46.13 -1.91
C LYS A 74 -2.51 -44.82 -1.24
N GLU A 75 -2.86 -44.74 0.04
CA GLU A 75 -2.33 -43.86 1.08
C GLU A 75 -2.09 -44.76 2.32
N PRO A 76 -1.36 -44.31 3.36
CA PRO A 76 0.04 -43.90 3.41
C PRO A 76 0.90 -45.03 4.05
N PRO A 77 2.04 -44.74 4.69
CA PRO A 77 1.93 -44.55 6.14
C PRO A 77 2.74 -43.36 6.69
N ALA A 78 2.25 -42.82 7.79
CA ALA A 78 3.01 -41.88 8.61
C ALA A 78 4.15 -42.59 9.35
N LYS A 79 5.22 -41.84 9.67
CA LYS A 79 5.95 -42.07 10.92
C LYS A 79 6.32 -40.73 11.57
N VAL A 80 5.82 -40.55 12.78
CA VAL A 80 6.23 -39.52 13.74
C VAL A 80 7.49 -40.04 14.44
N GLU A 81 8.53 -39.21 14.57
CA GLU A 81 9.61 -39.45 15.55
C GLU A 81 10.42 -38.16 15.84
N GLU A 82 10.07 -37.53 16.96
CA GLU A 82 10.95 -36.71 17.80
C GLU A 82 10.64 -37.10 19.26
N PRO A 83 11.54 -36.88 20.24
CA PRO A 83 13.01 -36.81 20.18
C PRO A 83 13.61 -37.94 21.06
N PRO A 84 14.86 -37.82 21.55
CA PRO A 84 14.95 -37.31 22.92
C PRO A 84 16.14 -36.39 23.22
N VAL A 85 15.90 -35.52 24.19
CA VAL A 85 16.91 -34.76 24.94
C VAL A 85 17.87 -35.71 25.67
N LYS A 86 19.17 -35.41 25.68
CA LYS A 86 20.10 -35.95 26.69
C LYS A 86 20.72 -34.81 27.51
N VAL A 87 20.26 -34.68 28.75
CA VAL A 87 20.94 -33.95 29.83
C VAL A 87 21.93 -34.92 30.49
N GLU A 88 23.17 -34.50 30.72
CA GLU A 88 24.15 -35.27 31.48
C GLU A 88 25.18 -34.34 32.15
N GLU A 89 24.82 -33.86 33.34
CA GLU A 89 25.74 -33.58 34.45
C GLU A 89 25.90 -34.90 35.26
N PRO A 90 26.80 -35.05 36.27
CA PRO A 90 27.86 -34.17 36.84
C PRO A 90 29.21 -34.96 36.90
N PRO A 91 30.17 -34.88 37.88
CA PRO A 91 30.34 -33.97 39.03
C PRO A 91 31.77 -33.41 39.34
N ALA A 92 31.74 -32.42 40.23
CA ALA A 92 32.76 -31.86 41.13
C ALA A 92 34.09 -32.61 41.40
N LYS A 93 35.18 -31.86 41.67
CA LYS A 93 35.72 -31.63 43.06
C LYS A 93 37.10 -30.92 43.10
N VAL A 94 37.09 -29.70 43.67
CA VAL A 94 38.02 -29.11 44.70
C VAL A 94 39.51 -29.51 44.73
N GLU A 95 40.41 -28.52 44.55
CA GLU A 95 41.53 -28.23 45.48
C GLU A 95 42.13 -26.80 45.30
N GLU A 96 42.10 -26.00 46.37
CA GLU A 96 43.01 -24.87 46.69
C GLU A 96 44.14 -25.39 47.63
N PRO A 97 45.22 -24.67 48.05
CA PRO A 97 45.48 -23.20 48.06
C PRO A 97 46.99 -22.87 47.70
N PRO A 98 47.73 -21.86 48.26
CA PRO A 98 47.44 -20.48 48.72
C PRO A 98 48.39 -19.37 48.16
N MET A 99 48.11 -18.09 48.52
CA MET A 99 49.01 -16.90 48.58
C MET A 99 49.52 -16.30 47.24
N LYS A 100 49.34 -15.00 46.95
CA LYS A 100 49.77 -13.81 47.74
C LYS A 100 49.05 -12.54 47.22
N PRO A 101 48.81 -11.48 48.03
CA PRO A 101 48.05 -10.30 47.57
C PRO A 101 48.92 -9.29 46.80
N GLU A 102 48.41 -8.83 45.65
CA GLU A 102 48.83 -7.58 44.99
C GLU A 102 47.64 -6.61 44.89
N PRO A 103 47.86 -5.29 45.02
CA PRO A 103 46.77 -4.32 45.03
C PRO A 103 46.28 -4.05 43.60
N VAL A 104 45.23 -4.76 43.19
CA VAL A 104 44.51 -4.44 41.96
C VAL A 104 43.85 -3.07 42.11
N LYS A 105 44.41 -2.08 41.40
CA LYS A 105 43.79 -0.77 41.22
C LYS A 105 42.40 -0.96 40.64
N GLU A 106 41.40 -0.31 41.23
CA GLU A 106 40.05 -0.27 40.67
C GLU A 106 40.12 0.22 39.22
N PRO A 107 39.61 -0.54 38.22
CA PRO A 107 39.35 0.03 36.92
C PRO A 107 38.16 0.98 37.11
N VAL A 108 38.43 2.27 37.04
CA VAL A 108 37.36 3.27 36.84
C VAL A 108 36.63 2.85 35.58
N VAL A 109 35.41 2.33 35.74
CA VAL A 109 34.54 1.98 34.63
C VAL A 109 34.18 3.28 33.94
N GLU A 110 34.84 3.54 32.81
CA GLU A 110 34.54 4.65 31.93
C GLU A 110 33.11 4.48 31.41
N VAL A 111 32.18 5.24 32.00
CA VAL A 111 30.75 5.21 31.63
C VAL A 111 30.59 5.86 30.27
N LYS A 112 30.76 5.03 29.23
CA LYS A 112 30.56 5.38 27.84
C LYS A 112 29.11 5.88 27.60
N PRO A 113 28.85 7.18 27.31
CA PRO A 113 27.48 7.72 27.24
C PRO A 113 26.73 7.42 25.93
N GLU A 114 27.44 6.91 24.92
CA GLU A 114 27.02 6.94 23.51
C GLU A 114 25.65 6.33 23.10
N PRO A 115 25.06 5.31 23.77
CA PRO A 115 23.84 4.67 23.24
C PRO A 115 22.55 5.51 23.30
N VAL A 116 22.50 6.56 24.14
CA VAL A 116 21.26 7.30 24.43
C VAL A 116 21.10 8.55 23.55
N GLU A 117 22.20 9.21 23.20
CA GLU A 117 22.16 10.43 22.38
C GLU A 117 21.77 10.15 20.92
N GLU A 118 22.31 9.07 20.32
CA GLU A 118 22.03 8.73 18.91
C GLU A 118 20.53 8.49 18.65
N LYS A 119 19.82 7.86 19.59
CA LYS A 119 18.39 7.56 19.47
C LYS A 119 17.50 8.81 19.44
N ASN A 120 17.84 9.79 20.27
CA ASN A 120 17.10 11.05 20.43
C ASN A 120 17.45 12.09 19.35
N THR A 121 18.39 11.77 18.45
CA THR A 121 18.75 12.64 17.32
C THR A 121 17.53 12.92 16.46
N VAL A 122 17.15 14.19 16.32
CA VAL A 122 16.04 14.63 15.48
C VAL A 122 16.45 14.54 14.01
N ILE A 123 15.64 13.85 13.20
CA ILE A 123 15.89 13.64 11.76
C ILE A 123 14.91 14.43 10.86
N ALA A 124 13.77 14.87 11.40
CA ALA A 124 12.79 15.70 10.73
C ALA A 124 11.90 16.41 11.75
N GLU A 125 11.25 17.51 11.36
CA GLU A 125 10.27 18.23 12.16
C GLU A 125 9.10 18.67 11.28
N PHE A 126 7.86 18.51 11.78
CA PHE A 126 6.63 18.86 11.08
C PHE A 126 5.68 19.55 12.06
N GLU A 127 5.39 20.83 11.85
CA GLU A 127 4.39 21.60 12.62
C GLU A 127 4.58 21.49 14.16
N GLY A 128 5.84 21.48 14.62
CA GLY A 128 6.21 21.34 16.04
C GLY A 128 6.31 19.89 16.55
N VAL A 129 6.11 18.88 15.70
CA VAL A 129 6.34 17.46 16.01
C VAL A 129 7.70 17.03 15.46
N THR A 130 8.62 16.66 16.34
CA THR A 130 9.94 16.14 15.99
C THR A 130 9.89 14.62 15.76
N ILE A 131 10.55 14.16 14.71
CA ILE A 131 10.78 12.74 14.42
C ILE A 131 12.23 12.43 14.79
N THR A 132 12.45 11.49 15.71
CA THR A 132 13.78 11.05 16.10
C THR A 132 14.24 9.84 15.26
N LYS A 133 15.53 9.52 15.35
CA LYS A 133 16.08 8.30 14.78
C LYS A 133 15.38 7.05 15.32
N GLU A 134 15.07 7.00 16.62
CA GLU A 134 14.31 5.89 17.21
C GLU A 134 12.90 5.77 16.61
N THR A 135 12.16 6.87 16.45
CA THR A 135 10.84 6.86 15.78
C THR A 135 10.93 6.33 14.34
N TYR A 136 12.00 6.67 13.60
CA TYR A 136 12.25 6.14 12.26
C TYR A 136 12.55 4.65 12.28
N ASP A 137 13.46 4.18 13.13
CA ASP A 137 13.87 2.77 13.19
C ASP A 137 12.67 1.87 13.58
N GLN A 138 11.83 2.33 14.51
CA GLN A 138 10.57 1.69 14.88
C GLN A 138 9.57 1.67 13.70
N THR A 139 9.30 2.83 13.07
CA THR A 139 8.34 2.95 11.98
C THR A 139 8.76 2.13 10.75
N LYS A 140 10.05 2.07 10.45
CA LYS A 140 10.59 1.22 9.36
C LYS A 140 10.31 -0.26 9.63
N THR A 141 10.53 -0.71 10.87
CA THR A 141 10.23 -2.08 11.32
C THR A 141 8.73 -2.41 11.22
N GLU A 142 7.84 -1.43 11.42
CA GLU A 142 6.41 -1.60 11.17
C GLU A 142 6.09 -1.69 9.67
N MET A 143 6.69 -0.83 8.85
CA MET A 143 6.50 -0.84 7.40
C MET A 143 6.95 -2.16 6.78
N GLU A 144 8.06 -2.75 7.24
CA GLU A 144 8.53 -4.07 6.81
C GLU A 144 7.45 -5.15 7.04
N LYS A 145 6.86 -5.20 8.25
CA LYS A 145 5.79 -6.14 8.61
C LYS A 145 4.51 -5.91 7.79
N ILE A 146 4.18 -4.66 7.45
CA ILE A 146 3.01 -4.31 6.63
C ILE A 146 3.24 -4.70 5.17
N VAL A 147 4.42 -4.39 4.61
CA VAL A 147 4.80 -4.76 3.25
C VAL A 147 4.88 -6.28 3.08
N GLU A 148 5.35 -7.02 4.09
CA GLU A 148 5.30 -8.48 4.08
C GLU A 148 3.87 -9.01 3.97
N LYS A 149 2.93 -8.48 4.76
CA LYS A 149 1.49 -8.84 4.66
C LYS A 149 0.92 -8.49 3.29
N LEU A 150 1.23 -7.31 2.74
CA LEU A 150 0.81 -6.89 1.41
C LEU A 150 1.38 -7.80 0.31
N ASN A 151 2.65 -8.24 0.41
CA ASN A 151 3.25 -9.19 -0.53
C ASN A 151 2.56 -10.56 -0.49
N ARG A 152 2.19 -11.06 0.70
CA ARG A 152 1.41 -12.30 0.83
C ARG A 152 0.04 -12.14 0.15
N ILE A 153 -0.62 -11.01 0.36
CA ILE A 153 -1.92 -10.65 -0.25
C ILE A 153 -1.82 -10.54 -1.79
N THR A 154 -0.75 -9.95 -2.35
CA THR A 154 -0.58 -9.86 -3.81
C THR A 154 -0.23 -11.21 -4.44
N ALA A 155 0.51 -12.07 -3.72
CA ALA A 155 0.80 -13.44 -4.15
C ALA A 155 -0.48 -14.32 -4.20
N THR A 156 -1.32 -14.27 -3.16
CA THR A 156 -2.59 -15.02 -3.11
C THR A 156 -3.73 -14.35 -3.89
N LYS A 157 -3.58 -13.07 -4.26
CA LYS A 157 -4.61 -12.22 -4.89
C LYS A 157 -5.86 -12.07 -4.00
N ASP A 158 -5.64 -11.95 -2.70
CA ASP A 158 -6.71 -11.80 -1.71
C ASP A 158 -7.25 -10.36 -1.69
N TYR A 159 -8.22 -10.09 -2.56
CA TYR A 159 -8.93 -8.81 -2.60
C TYR A 159 -9.58 -8.45 -1.26
N ALA A 160 -10.12 -9.42 -0.52
CA ALA A 160 -10.84 -9.13 0.72
C ALA A 160 -9.87 -8.60 1.78
N GLN A 161 -8.76 -9.31 2.01
CA GLN A 161 -7.70 -8.86 2.90
C GLN A 161 -7.08 -7.54 2.43
N TRP A 162 -6.83 -7.37 1.12
CA TRP A 162 -6.32 -6.11 0.57
C TRP A 162 -7.20 -4.90 0.94
N THR A 163 -8.53 -5.01 0.85
CA THR A 163 -9.42 -3.89 1.18
C THR A 163 -9.35 -3.41 2.65
N THR A 164 -8.84 -4.24 3.56
CA THR A 164 -8.63 -3.87 4.97
C THR A 164 -7.44 -2.92 5.18
N PHE A 165 -6.49 -2.89 4.23
CA PHE A 165 -5.34 -2.00 4.22
C PHE A 165 -5.61 -0.67 3.53
N LEU A 166 -6.78 -0.45 2.92
CA LEU A 166 -7.08 0.78 2.18
C LEU A 166 -7.69 1.86 3.07
N SER A 167 -7.33 3.13 2.84
CA SER A 167 -8.10 4.26 3.33
C SER A 167 -9.44 4.36 2.59
N GLU A 168 -10.42 5.06 3.16
CA GLU A 168 -11.69 5.30 2.46
C GLU A 168 -11.49 6.15 1.19
N GLU A 169 -10.57 7.11 1.22
CA GLU A 169 -10.17 7.89 0.05
C GLU A 169 -9.64 7.00 -1.08
N TYR A 170 -8.77 6.02 -0.75
CA TYR A 170 -8.24 5.06 -1.73
C TYR A 170 -9.38 4.25 -2.37
N LYS A 171 -10.30 3.72 -1.55
CA LYS A 171 -11.47 2.97 -2.03
C LYS A 171 -12.34 3.81 -2.93
N GLN A 172 -12.63 5.06 -2.54
CA GLN A 172 -13.44 6.00 -3.31
C GLN A 172 -12.77 6.32 -4.65
N GLN A 173 -11.53 6.81 -4.64
CA GLN A 173 -10.80 7.25 -5.85
C GLN A 173 -10.70 6.14 -6.90
N TYR A 174 -10.29 4.94 -6.51
CA TYR A 174 -10.13 3.80 -7.43
C TYR A 174 -11.42 2.99 -7.64
N SER A 175 -12.57 3.44 -7.12
CA SER A 175 -13.89 2.99 -7.56
C SER A 175 -14.55 3.92 -8.59
N GLN A 176 -14.04 5.15 -8.77
CA GLN A 176 -14.64 6.11 -9.70
C GLN A 176 -14.50 5.65 -11.16
N PRO A 177 -15.59 5.66 -11.97
CA PRO A 177 -15.54 5.26 -13.38
C PRO A 177 -14.52 6.04 -14.22
N LEU A 178 -14.36 7.34 -13.96
CA LEU A 178 -13.38 8.19 -14.64
C LEU A 178 -11.93 7.79 -14.30
N THR A 179 -11.64 7.51 -13.03
CA THR A 179 -10.32 7.00 -12.59
C THR A 179 -10.03 5.66 -13.23
N LEU A 180 -10.97 4.72 -13.15
CA LEU A 180 -10.84 3.39 -13.72
C LEU A 180 -10.62 3.43 -15.24
N ARG A 181 -11.31 4.34 -15.95
CA ARG A 181 -11.09 4.57 -17.39
C ARG A 181 -9.68 5.09 -17.67
N LYS A 182 -9.24 6.17 -17.02
CA LYS A 182 -7.89 6.74 -17.17
C LYS A 182 -6.80 5.68 -16.94
N VAL A 183 -6.92 4.91 -15.86
CA VAL A 183 -5.97 3.84 -15.54
C VAL A 183 -6.01 2.73 -16.60
N SER A 184 -7.19 2.33 -17.08
CA SER A 184 -7.35 1.32 -18.15
C SER A 184 -6.64 1.73 -19.45
N GLU A 185 -6.82 2.98 -19.88
CA GLU A 185 -6.25 3.53 -21.12
C GLU A 185 -4.71 3.55 -21.05
N ALA A 186 -4.19 3.90 -19.87
CA ALA A 186 -2.77 3.99 -19.58
C ALA A 186 -2.08 2.62 -19.48
N LEU A 187 -2.81 1.52 -19.21
CA LEU A 187 -2.23 0.17 -19.09
C LEU A 187 -1.28 -0.20 -20.25
N PRO A 188 -0.18 -0.93 -19.95
CA PRO A 188 0.81 -1.31 -20.96
C PRO A 188 0.28 -2.44 -21.86
N VAL A 189 -0.67 -3.22 -21.35
CA VAL A 189 -1.47 -4.21 -22.05
C VAL A 189 -2.75 -3.53 -22.55
N LYS A 190 -3.05 -3.65 -23.84
CA LYS A 190 -4.25 -3.03 -24.44
C LYS A 190 -5.46 -3.97 -24.38
N GLY A 191 -6.65 -3.38 -24.37
CA GLY A 191 -7.93 -4.12 -24.34
C GLY A 191 -8.50 -4.39 -22.93
N ILE A 192 -7.73 -4.23 -21.86
CA ILE A 192 -8.27 -4.33 -20.49
C ILE A 192 -9.12 -3.08 -20.19
N LYS A 193 -10.35 -3.30 -19.73
CA LYS A 193 -11.25 -2.25 -19.23
C LYS A 193 -11.61 -2.55 -17.78
N LEU A 194 -11.10 -1.74 -16.86
CA LEU A 194 -11.40 -1.83 -15.43
C LEU A 194 -12.82 -1.30 -15.19
N LYS A 195 -13.66 -2.05 -14.47
CA LYS A 195 -15.04 -1.69 -14.15
C LYS A 195 -15.30 -1.56 -12.65
N SER A 196 -14.35 -1.97 -11.82
CA SER A 196 -14.46 -2.02 -10.38
C SER A 196 -13.10 -1.88 -9.69
N LEU A 197 -13.12 -1.57 -8.39
CA LEU A 197 -11.95 -1.61 -7.51
C LEU A 197 -11.29 -3.02 -7.48
N ARG A 198 -12.07 -4.08 -7.69
CA ARG A 198 -11.55 -5.46 -7.83
C ARG A 198 -10.76 -5.65 -9.12
N ASP A 199 -11.21 -5.08 -10.23
CA ASP A 199 -10.44 -5.11 -11.48
C ASP A 199 -9.14 -4.32 -11.33
N TYR A 200 -9.19 -3.15 -10.70
CA TYR A 200 -8.00 -2.37 -10.38
C TYR A 200 -7.01 -3.19 -9.54
N PHE A 201 -7.47 -3.87 -8.49
CA PHE A 201 -6.62 -4.75 -7.70
C PHE A 201 -5.95 -5.84 -8.55
N MET A 202 -6.74 -6.58 -9.34
CA MET A 202 -6.28 -7.75 -10.09
C MET A 202 -5.34 -7.40 -11.25
N TYR A 203 -5.61 -6.29 -11.96
CA TYR A 203 -4.90 -5.92 -13.19
C TYR A 203 -3.92 -4.75 -13.04
N VAL A 204 -3.95 -4.03 -11.92
CA VAL A 204 -3.04 -2.90 -11.64
C VAL A 204 -2.23 -3.15 -10.37
N PHE A 205 -2.87 -3.34 -9.23
CA PHE A 205 -2.17 -3.42 -7.94
C PHE A 205 -1.29 -4.68 -7.86
N VAL A 206 -1.87 -5.87 -8.04
CA VAL A 206 -1.15 -7.15 -8.00
C VAL A 206 0.08 -7.18 -8.92
N PRO A 207 -0.01 -6.88 -10.23
CA PRO A 207 1.16 -6.94 -11.12
C PRO A 207 2.19 -5.81 -10.87
N SER A 208 1.78 -4.66 -10.30
CA SER A 208 2.69 -3.55 -9.99
C SER A 208 3.32 -3.63 -8.60
N ARG A 209 2.93 -4.62 -7.77
CA ARG A 209 3.39 -4.80 -6.38
C ARG A 209 3.83 -6.24 -6.10
N GLN A 210 4.52 -6.84 -7.07
CA GLN A 210 5.20 -8.12 -6.89
C GLN A 210 6.60 -7.90 -6.30
N ASN A 211 6.95 -8.67 -5.28
CA ASN A 211 8.29 -8.70 -4.66
C ASN A 211 8.77 -7.33 -4.15
N VAL A 212 7.88 -6.57 -3.51
CA VAL A 212 8.23 -5.27 -2.91
C VAL A 212 9.05 -5.50 -1.64
N ARG A 213 10.06 -4.67 -1.39
CA ARG A 213 10.81 -4.62 -0.13
C ARG A 213 10.85 -3.19 0.40
N VAL A 214 11.14 -3.07 1.69
CA VAL A 214 11.41 -1.78 2.35
C VAL A 214 12.92 -1.63 2.43
N ASP A 215 13.51 -0.83 1.55
CA ASP A 215 14.92 -0.46 1.67
C ASP A 215 15.07 0.79 2.55
N ASP A 216 14.09 1.68 2.50
CA ASP A 216 14.05 2.96 3.21
C ASP A 216 12.60 3.43 3.44
N ILE A 217 12.42 4.42 4.32
CA ILE A 217 11.15 5.14 4.50
C ILE A 217 11.41 6.65 4.52
N ARG A 218 10.38 7.45 4.21
CA ARG A 218 10.44 8.91 4.33
C ARG A 218 9.16 9.43 4.97
N PHE A 219 9.27 10.15 6.07
CA PHE A 219 8.14 10.88 6.65
C PHE A 219 7.73 12.02 5.72
N VAL A 220 6.41 12.16 5.52
CA VAL A 220 5.75 13.23 4.75
C VAL A 220 4.91 14.11 5.70
N SER A 221 4.46 13.53 6.81
CA SER A 221 3.91 14.18 8.00
C SER A 221 4.21 13.27 9.22
N PRO A 222 3.85 13.66 10.46
CA PRO A 222 3.98 12.78 11.63
C PRO A 222 3.19 11.47 11.51
N THR A 223 2.10 11.46 10.72
CA THR A 223 1.22 10.32 10.51
C THR A 223 1.45 9.59 9.20
N ARG A 224 2.25 10.15 8.27
CA ARG A 224 2.34 9.67 6.88
C ARG A 224 3.77 9.37 6.47
N VAL A 225 3.98 8.19 5.88
CA VAL A 225 5.28 7.74 5.36
C VAL A 225 5.18 7.25 3.91
N ASP A 226 6.19 7.58 3.12
CA ASP A 226 6.46 6.93 1.84
C ASP A 226 7.44 5.77 2.08
N VAL A 227 7.07 4.58 1.62
CA VAL A 227 7.94 3.39 1.59
C VAL A 227 8.73 3.40 0.29
N ILE A 228 10.05 3.24 0.40
CA ILE A 228 10.99 3.34 -0.71
C ILE A 228 11.71 2.01 -0.95
N MET A 229 11.76 1.60 -2.22
CA MET A 229 12.57 0.47 -2.71
C MET A 229 13.67 0.99 -3.64
N LYS A 230 14.92 0.65 -3.37
CA LYS A 230 16.12 1.06 -4.12
C LYS A 230 16.47 -0.03 -5.14
N GLN A 231 16.38 0.27 -6.43
CA GLN A 231 16.74 -0.65 -7.53
C GLN A 231 17.82 -0.03 -8.41
N ALA A 232 19.02 -0.64 -8.42
CA ALA A 232 20.22 -0.06 -8.99
C ALA A 232 20.40 1.39 -8.51
N ASN A 233 20.38 2.37 -9.42
CA ASN A 233 20.57 3.79 -9.09
C ASN A 233 19.25 4.55 -8.89
N VAL A 234 18.10 3.86 -8.78
CA VAL A 234 16.76 4.48 -8.69
C VAL A 234 16.11 4.17 -7.36
N SER A 235 15.63 5.20 -6.65
CA SER A 235 14.77 5.07 -5.48
C SER A 235 13.30 5.17 -5.90
N LEU A 236 12.50 4.17 -5.54
CA LEU A 236 11.13 4.00 -6.02
C LEU A 236 10.15 4.10 -4.85
N LEU A 237 9.23 5.07 -4.91
CA LEU A 237 8.07 5.09 -4.02
C LEU A 237 7.16 3.93 -4.38
N VAL A 238 7.05 2.95 -3.49
CA VAL A 238 6.21 1.75 -3.68
C VAL A 238 4.86 1.90 -3.00
N TYR A 239 4.81 2.53 -1.83
CA TYR A 239 3.57 2.82 -1.13
C TYR A 239 3.68 4.19 -0.45
N GLY A 240 2.59 4.94 -0.45
CA GLY A 240 2.33 5.89 0.64
C GLY A 240 1.44 5.18 1.66
N LEU A 241 1.75 5.32 2.94
CA LEU A 241 0.88 4.89 4.03
C LEU A 241 0.65 6.02 5.02
N GLU A 242 -0.54 6.05 5.60
CA GLU A 242 -0.91 6.99 6.65
C GLU A 242 -1.53 6.24 7.84
N ASN A 243 -1.11 6.60 9.04
CA ASN A 243 -1.62 6.05 10.29
C ASN A 243 -2.96 6.74 10.61
N ILE A 244 -4.05 6.04 10.27
CA ILE A 244 -5.41 6.50 10.51
C ILE A 244 -5.95 5.72 11.71
N ASN A 245 -6.17 6.40 12.83
CA ASN A 245 -6.70 5.84 14.07
C ASN A 245 -5.91 4.61 14.60
N GLY A 246 -4.58 4.68 14.57
CA GLY A 246 -3.70 3.59 15.00
C GLY A 246 -3.51 2.46 13.97
N SER A 247 -4.01 2.64 12.74
CA SER A 247 -3.87 1.66 11.66
C SER A 247 -3.29 2.29 10.40
N TRP A 248 -2.11 1.83 10.00
CA TRP A 248 -1.49 2.21 8.73
C TRP A 248 -2.34 1.76 7.53
N LYS A 249 -2.81 2.74 6.74
CA LYS A 249 -3.60 2.55 5.53
C LYS A 249 -2.85 3.03 4.30
N LEU A 250 -2.99 2.27 3.21
CA LEU A 250 -2.64 2.70 1.86
C LEU A 250 -3.51 3.91 1.47
N ILE A 251 -2.82 4.97 1.08
CA ILE A 251 -3.38 6.23 0.59
C ILE A 251 -3.17 6.34 -0.93
N PRO A 252 -4.08 6.98 -1.67
CA PRO A 252 -3.99 7.02 -3.11
C PRO A 252 -2.74 7.78 -3.57
N SER A 253 -2.13 7.30 -4.65
CA SER A 253 -1.17 8.13 -5.38
C SER A 253 -1.92 9.31 -6.02
N LYS A 254 -1.32 10.50 -5.98
CA LYS A 254 -1.82 11.63 -6.79
C LYS A 254 -1.76 11.20 -8.26
N LEU A 255 -2.92 11.21 -8.92
CA LEU A 255 -3.08 10.90 -10.34
C LEU A 255 -3.03 12.21 -11.14
#